data_AF-A0A7W4D7U6-F1
#
_entry.id   AF-A0A7W4D7U6-F1
#
_cell.length_a   1.000
_cell.length_b   1.000
_cell.length_c   1.000
_cell.angle_alpha   90.00
_cell.angle_beta   90.00
_cell.angle_gamma   90.00
#
_symmetry.space_group_name_H-M   'P 1'
#
loop_
_entity.id
_entity.type
_entity.pdbx_description
1 polymer ?
#
loop_
_entity_poly.entity_id
_entity_poly.type
_entity_poly.pdbx_seq_one_letter_code
_entity_poly.pdbx_strand_id
1 'polypeptide(L)'
;MTSRRPLLKNRRVWRTHLLNRIWRQRQATDLAGLLALEGNCAVPGTGWTDAEIRHANAPTSAAAAEAARSVLELCDDCPVIGECAQWAHVDRYTGLAAGSSWIRGQEYDPSTTINNPRPKNTAVA
;
A
#
# COMPACT_ATOMS: atom_id res chain seq x y z
N MET A 1 6.12 -42.00 -23.04
CA MET A 1 6.46 -40.68 -23.60
C MET A 1 5.73 -39.60 -22.81
N THR A 2 6.39 -38.97 -21.84
CA THR A 2 5.80 -37.86 -21.07
C THR A 2 5.61 -36.65 -21.98
N SER A 3 4.37 -36.20 -22.11
CA SER A 3 4.02 -35.03 -22.93
C SER A 3 4.84 -33.81 -22.48
N ARG A 4 5.61 -33.22 -23.40
CA ARG A 4 6.40 -31.98 -23.15
C ARG A 4 5.53 -30.70 -23.15
N ARG A 5 4.26 -30.79 -23.55
CA ARG A 5 3.34 -29.64 -23.67
C ARG A 5 3.04 -28.94 -22.33
N PRO A 6 2.77 -29.64 -21.21
CA PRO A 6 2.53 -29.01 -19.90
C PRO A 6 3.75 -28.23 -19.39
N LEU A 7 4.96 -28.76 -19.60
CA LEU A 7 6.21 -28.12 -19.17
C LEU A 7 6.47 -26.79 -19.90
N LEU A 8 6.15 -26.71 -21.19
CA LEU A 8 6.29 -25.47 -21.98
C LEU A 8 5.22 -24.42 -21.60
N LYS A 9 3.98 -24.85 -21.31
CA LYS A 9 2.92 -23.95 -20.83
C LYS A 9 3.28 -23.35 -19.47
N ASN A 10 3.77 -24.17 -18.54
CA ASN A 10 4.21 -23.72 -17.21
C ASN A 10 5.39 -22.74 -17.31
N ARG A 11 6.33 -22.96 -18.24
CA ARG A 11 7.43 -22.01 -18.51
C ARG A 11 6.94 -20.66 -19.02
N ARG A 12 5.94 -20.62 -19.91
CA ARG A 12 5.36 -19.35 -20.39
C ARG A 12 4.67 -18.59 -19.27
N VAL A 13 3.84 -19.27 -18.48
CA VAL A 13 3.14 -18.69 -17.32
C VAL A 13 4.14 -18.13 -16.30
N TRP A 14 5.17 -18.92 -15.97
CA TRP A 14 6.24 -18.47 -15.07
C TRP A 14 6.98 -17.23 -15.61
N ARG A 15 7.33 -17.21 -16.91
CA ARG A 15 7.99 -16.07 -17.54
C ARG A 15 7.11 -14.82 -17.48
N THR A 16 5.81 -14.94 -17.74
CA THR A 16 4.87 -13.81 -17.61
C THR A 16 4.80 -13.32 -16.17
N HIS A 17 4.71 -14.22 -15.17
CA HIS A 17 4.73 -13.80 -13.76
C HIS A 17 6.03 -13.12 -13.34
N LEU A 18 7.18 -13.61 -13.83
CA LEU A 18 8.48 -12.99 -13.57
C LEU A 18 8.54 -11.57 -14.16
N LEU A 19 8.16 -11.41 -15.44
CA LEU A 19 8.14 -10.11 -16.10
C LEU A 19 7.18 -9.13 -15.39
N ASN A 20 5.99 -9.59 -15.01
CA ASN A 20 5.03 -8.78 -14.24
C ASN A 20 5.55 -8.42 -12.84
N ARG A 21 6.39 -9.25 -12.22
CA ARG A 21 7.03 -8.92 -10.94
C ARG A 21 8.10 -7.85 -11.12
N ILE A 22 8.98 -8.01 -12.12
CA ILE A 22 10.05 -7.05 -12.43
C ILE A 22 9.44 -5.69 -12.77
N TRP A 23 8.42 -5.68 -13.62
CA TRP A 23 7.75 -4.44 -14.03
C TRP A 23 7.10 -3.71 -12.85
N ARG A 24 6.35 -4.44 -12.00
CA ARG A 24 5.77 -3.86 -10.77
C ARG A 24 6.83 -3.31 -9.83
N GLN A 25 7.91 -4.05 -9.61
CA GLN A 25 8.98 -3.61 -8.71
C GLN A 25 9.67 -2.34 -9.24
N ARG A 26 9.85 -2.24 -10.57
CA ARG A 26 10.40 -1.02 -11.16
C ARG A 26 9.46 0.16 -10.99
N GLN A 27 8.19 0.00 -11.31
CA GLN A 27 7.18 1.04 -11.13
C GLN A 27 7.07 1.49 -9.67
N ALA A 28 7.06 0.55 -8.71
CA ALA A 28 7.06 0.87 -7.29
C ALA A 28 8.31 1.66 -6.87
N THR A 29 9.47 1.32 -7.42
CA THR A 29 10.73 2.04 -7.15
C THR A 29 10.69 3.47 -7.68
N ASP A 30 10.23 3.66 -8.92
CA ASP A 30 10.15 4.97 -9.56
C ASP A 30 9.16 5.88 -8.79
N LEU A 31 8.00 5.34 -8.39
CA LEU A 31 7.04 6.08 -7.56
C LEU A 31 7.59 6.38 -6.16
N ALA A 32 8.26 5.42 -5.50
CA ALA A 32 8.88 5.65 -4.20
C ALA A 32 9.92 6.79 -4.25
N GLY A 33 10.63 6.93 -5.37
CA GLY A 33 11.52 8.06 -5.62
C GLY A 33 10.79 9.40 -5.64
N LEU A 34 9.64 9.49 -6.31
CA LEU A 34 8.81 10.70 -6.31
C LEU A 34 8.30 11.03 -4.90
N LEU A 35 7.81 10.03 -4.17
CA LEU A 35 7.32 10.19 -2.80
C LEU A 35 8.41 10.70 -1.86
N ALA A 36 9.65 10.20 -2.01
CA ALA A 36 10.77 10.64 -1.20
C ALA A 36 11.20 12.10 -1.48
N LEU A 37 10.94 12.61 -2.68
CA LEU A 37 11.33 13.96 -3.10
C LEU A 37 10.23 15.00 -2.85
N GLU A 38 8.97 14.62 -3.08
CA GLU A 38 7.83 15.55 -3.12
C GLU A 38 6.77 15.27 -2.06
N GLY A 39 6.87 14.15 -1.34
CA GLY A 39 5.92 13.78 -0.29
C GLY A 39 6.12 14.58 0.99
N ASN A 40 5.05 15.22 1.47
CA ASN A 40 5.05 15.94 2.75
C ASN A 40 5.47 15.06 3.94
N CYS A 41 5.22 13.74 3.87
CA CYS A 41 5.58 12.77 4.90
C CYS A 41 7.09 12.44 4.95
N ALA A 42 7.85 12.69 3.88
CA ALA A 42 9.26 12.32 3.76
C ALA A 42 10.22 13.27 4.53
N VAL A 43 9.69 14.32 5.15
CA VAL A 43 10.46 15.27 5.95
C VAL A 43 10.76 14.67 7.34
N PRO A 44 11.99 14.79 7.87
CA PRO A 44 12.30 14.37 9.23
C PRO A 44 11.43 15.08 10.28
N GLY A 45 10.99 14.34 11.30
CA GLY A 45 10.26 14.92 12.44
C GLY A 45 8.74 15.04 12.27
N THR A 46 8.16 14.53 11.17
CA THR A 46 6.70 14.48 10.93
C THR A 46 5.94 13.55 11.88
N GLY A 47 6.65 12.68 12.63
CA GLY A 47 6.03 11.64 13.45
C GLY A 47 5.44 10.48 12.64
N TRP A 48 5.72 10.41 11.33
CA TRP A 48 5.18 9.38 10.43
C TRP A 48 5.49 7.95 10.92
N THR A 49 6.75 7.68 11.25
CA THR A 49 7.20 6.38 11.75
C THR A 49 6.45 5.94 13.01
N ASP A 50 6.26 6.86 13.96
CA ASP A 50 5.55 6.55 15.22
C ASP A 50 4.06 6.32 14.98
N ALA A 51 3.44 7.07 14.06
CA ALA A 51 2.06 6.86 13.66
C ALA A 51 1.87 5.50 12.97
N GLU A 52 2.76 5.11 12.05
CA GLU A 52 2.73 3.79 11.41
C GLU A 52 2.84 2.67 12.44
N ILE A 53 3.77 2.76 13.39
CA ILE A 53 3.93 1.76 14.45
C ILE A 53 2.67 1.67 15.31
N ARG A 54 2.10 2.81 15.73
CA ARG A 54 0.86 2.82 16.53
C ARG A 54 -0.33 2.28 15.76
N HIS A 55 -0.46 2.62 14.48
CA HIS A 55 -1.54 2.14 13.61
C HIS A 55 -1.46 0.63 13.40
N ALA A 56 -0.26 0.11 13.10
CA ALA A 56 -0.03 -1.32 12.90
C ALA A 56 -0.36 -2.15 14.15
N ASN A 57 -0.16 -1.58 15.34
CA ASN A 57 -0.44 -2.25 16.61
C ASN A 57 -1.80 -1.87 17.23
N ALA A 58 -2.63 -1.09 16.54
CA ALA A 58 -3.90 -0.62 17.08
C ALA A 58 -4.87 -1.79 17.34
N PRO A 59 -5.36 -1.97 18.59
CA PRO A 59 -6.26 -3.07 18.93
C PRO A 59 -7.71 -2.82 18.48
N THR A 60 -8.06 -1.56 18.19
CA THR A 60 -9.43 -1.13 17.86
C THR A 60 -9.40 -0.11 16.73
N SER A 61 -10.55 0.07 16.06
CA SER A 61 -10.67 1.06 14.99
C SER A 61 -10.49 2.50 15.49
N ALA A 62 -10.94 2.79 16.70
CA ALA A 62 -10.72 4.10 17.34
C ALA A 62 -9.22 4.35 17.58
N ALA A 63 -8.48 3.35 18.05
CA ALA A 63 -7.03 3.47 18.23
C ALA A 63 -6.29 3.62 16.89
N ALA A 64 -6.76 2.94 15.83
CA ALA A 64 -6.20 3.08 14.48
C ALA A 64 -6.45 4.49 13.92
N ALA A 65 -7.68 4.99 14.03
CA ALA A 65 -8.03 6.34 13.62
C ALA A 65 -7.18 7.39 14.35
N GLU A 66 -7.03 7.25 15.67
CA GLU A 66 -6.23 8.17 16.49
C GLU A 66 -4.73 8.11 16.14
N ALA A 67 -4.20 6.92 15.86
CA ALA A 67 -2.81 6.76 15.43
C ALA A 67 -2.55 7.43 14.07
N ALA A 68 -3.52 7.37 13.15
CA ALA A 68 -3.39 7.92 11.80
C ALA A 68 -3.64 9.43 11.74
N ARG A 69 -4.53 9.97 12.59
CA ARG A 69 -5.07 11.34 12.51
C ARG A 69 -4.02 12.41 12.23
N SER A 70 -2.99 12.52 13.06
CA SER A 70 -2.00 13.61 12.97
C SER A 70 -1.12 13.54 11.72
N VAL A 71 -0.91 12.36 11.15
CA VAL A 71 -0.04 12.19 9.98
C VAL A 71 -0.82 12.23 8.68
N LEU A 72 -2.11 11.92 8.70
CA LEU A 72 -2.97 12.04 7.52
C LEU A 72 -3.30 13.49 7.19
N GLU A 73 -3.22 14.43 8.14
CA GLU A 73 -3.27 15.88 7.85
C GLU A 73 -2.17 16.31 6.85
N LEU A 74 -1.02 15.62 6.83
CA LEU A 74 0.05 15.88 5.85
C LEU A 74 -0.36 15.52 4.41
N CYS A 75 -1.40 14.70 4.26
CA CYS A 75 -1.90 14.23 2.97
C CYS A 75 -2.84 15.24 2.32
N ASP A 76 -3.52 16.11 3.09
CA ASP A 76 -4.59 16.99 2.59
C ASP A 76 -4.12 17.89 1.44
N ASP A 77 -2.90 18.44 1.55
CA ASP A 77 -2.27 19.28 0.53
C ASP A 77 -1.03 18.63 -0.10
N CYS A 78 -0.91 17.30 -0.05
CA CYS A 78 0.26 16.60 -0.61
C CYS A 78 0.19 16.55 -2.15
N PRO A 79 1.18 17.11 -2.87
CA PRO A 79 1.13 17.22 -4.34
C PRO A 79 1.16 15.87 -5.05
N VAL A 80 1.67 14.83 -4.37
CA VAL A 80 1.87 13.47 -4.92
C VAL A 80 0.93 12.44 -4.28
N ILE A 81 -0.24 12.87 -3.77
CA ILE A 81 -1.20 11.96 -3.12
C ILE A 81 -1.68 10.85 -4.06
N GLY A 82 -1.88 11.15 -5.35
CA GLY A 82 -2.31 10.17 -6.35
C GLY A 82 -1.23 9.12 -6.64
N GLU A 83 0.00 9.57 -6.81
CA GLU A 83 1.19 8.73 -6.97
C GLU A 83 1.42 7.86 -5.73
N CYS A 84 1.16 8.40 -4.54
CA CYS A 84 1.26 7.67 -3.28
C CYS A 84 0.25 6.51 -3.21
N ALA A 85 -1.00 6.74 -3.63
CA ALA A 85 -2.01 5.68 -3.72
C ALA A 85 -1.62 4.62 -4.76
N GLN A 86 -1.12 5.05 -5.92
CA GLN A 86 -0.66 4.14 -6.96
C GLN A 86 0.53 3.28 -6.49
N TRP A 87 1.49 3.90 -5.81
CA TRP A 87 2.63 3.22 -5.20
C TRP A 87 2.15 2.15 -4.22
N ALA A 88 1.28 2.53 -3.29
CA ALA A 88 0.76 1.62 -2.27
C ALA A 88 0.07 0.40 -2.89
N HIS A 89 -0.70 0.61 -3.97
CA HIS A 89 -1.34 -0.46 -4.73
C HIS A 89 -0.33 -1.40 -5.42
N VAL A 90 0.62 -0.83 -6.18
CA VAL A 90 1.57 -1.59 -7.01
C VAL A 90 2.56 -2.38 -6.14
N ASP A 91 3.05 -1.76 -5.08
CA ASP A 91 4.02 -2.35 -4.14
C ASP A 91 3.37 -3.39 -3.22
N ARG A 92 2.03 -3.42 -3.16
CA ARG A 92 1.26 -4.19 -2.16
C ARG A 92 1.56 -3.75 -0.73
N TYR A 93 1.70 -2.44 -0.57
CA TYR A 93 2.04 -1.81 0.69
C TYR A 93 1.01 -2.12 1.78
N THR A 94 1.47 -2.13 3.04
CA THR A 94 0.64 -2.33 4.23
C THR A 94 1.06 -1.31 5.28
N GLY A 95 0.16 -0.41 5.64
CA GLY A 95 0.48 0.75 6.49
C GLY A 95 -0.44 1.94 6.21
N LEU A 96 0.07 3.15 6.41
CA LEU A 96 -0.61 4.40 6.09
C LEU A 96 -0.03 4.98 4.81
N ALA A 97 -0.87 5.41 3.87
CA ALA A 97 -0.45 6.05 2.63
C ALA A 97 -1.63 6.79 2.00
N ALA A 98 -1.35 7.92 1.34
CA ALA A 98 -2.33 8.68 0.56
C ALA A 98 -3.66 8.96 1.29
N GLY A 99 -3.61 9.37 2.57
CA GLY A 99 -4.82 9.67 3.34
C GLY A 99 -5.57 8.44 3.86
N SER A 100 -5.08 7.23 3.60
CA SER A 100 -5.82 5.97 3.84
C SER A 100 -4.97 4.92 4.54
N SER A 101 -5.64 3.89 5.08
CA SER A 101 -4.96 2.65 5.48
C SER A 101 -4.86 1.70 4.29
N TRP A 102 -3.74 1.02 4.15
CA TRP A 102 -3.51 0.04 3.09
C TRP A 102 -3.20 -1.32 3.69
N ILE A 103 -3.77 -2.37 3.09
CA ILE A 103 -3.49 -3.77 3.46
C ILE A 103 -3.25 -4.55 2.18
N ARG A 104 -2.00 -4.95 1.96
CA ARG A 104 -1.54 -5.69 0.77
C ARG A 104 -1.92 -5.01 -0.55
N GLY A 105 -1.82 -3.67 -0.59
CA GLY A 105 -2.13 -2.85 -1.77
C GLY A 105 -3.63 -2.67 -2.04
N GLN A 106 -4.47 -2.90 -1.03
CA GLN A 106 -5.89 -2.54 -1.06
C GLN A 106 -6.13 -1.40 -0.09
N GLU A 107 -6.92 -0.43 -0.51
CA GLU A 107 -7.24 0.76 0.25
C GLU A 107 -8.40 0.49 1.22
N TYR A 108 -8.27 0.99 2.44
CA TYR A 108 -9.24 0.91 3.50
C TYR A 108 -9.38 2.26 4.20
N ASP A 109 -10.44 2.37 5.00
CA ASP A 109 -10.60 3.52 5.88
C ASP A 109 -9.41 3.61 6.85
N PRO A 110 -8.88 4.80 7.16
CA PRO A 110 -7.82 5.00 8.16
C PRO A 110 -8.06 4.31 9.50
N SER A 111 -9.32 4.18 9.92
CA SER A 111 -9.70 3.48 11.15
C SER A 111 -9.62 1.95 11.06
N THR A 112 -9.26 1.39 9.90
CA THR A 112 -9.13 -0.07 9.72
C THR A 112 -7.85 -0.56 10.38
N THR A 113 -7.97 -1.54 11.26
CA THR A 113 -6.79 -2.16 11.89
C THR A 113 -6.14 -3.14 10.91
N ILE A 114 -4.80 -3.06 10.79
CA ILE A 114 -4.03 -3.93 9.87
C ILE A 114 -4.18 -5.41 10.24
N ASN A 115 -4.28 -5.71 11.55
CA ASN A 115 -4.39 -7.07 12.07
C ASN A 115 -5.83 -7.63 12.12
N ASN A 116 -6.84 -6.83 11.76
CA ASN A 116 -8.23 -7.29 11.76
C ASN A 116 -9.01 -6.65 10.60
N PRO A 117 -8.67 -7.01 9.34
CA PRO A 117 -9.36 -6.47 8.18
C PRO A 117 -10.81 -6.98 8.18
N ARG A 118 -11.75 -6.22 8.75
CA ARG A 118 -13.15 -6.38 8.40
C ARG A 118 -13.28 -5.91 6.94
N PRO A 119 -13.72 -6.78 6.01
CA PRO A 119 -14.00 -6.30 4.67
C PRO A 119 -15.06 -5.21 4.75
N LYS A 120 -14.81 -4.06 4.09
CA LYS A 120 -15.87 -3.08 3.83
C LYS A 120 -16.96 -3.82 3.07
N ASN A 121 -18.13 -3.97 3.68
CA ASN A 121 -19.33 -4.36 2.95
C ASN A 121 -19.50 -3.34 1.81
N THR A 122 -19.26 -3.77 0.59
CA THR A 122 -19.76 -3.10 -0.61
C THR A 122 -21.28 -3.11 -0.50
N ALA A 123 -21.84 -2.03 0.05
CA ALA A 123 -23.24 -1.72 -0.13
C ALA A 123 -23.43 -1.36 -1.61
N VAL A 124 -23.81 -2.36 -2.39
CA VAL A 124 -24.48 -2.19 -3.67
C VAL A 124 -25.98 -2.28 -3.38
N ALA A 125 -26.72 -1.33 -3.97
CA ALA A 125 -28.16 -1.09 -3.95
C ALA A 125 -28.65 -0.12 -2.85
#